data_AF-A0A356NA94-F1
#
_entry.id   AF-A0A356NA94-F1
#
_cell.length_a   1.000
_cell.length_b   1.000
_cell.length_c   1.000
_cell.angle_alpha   90.00
_cell.angle_beta   90.00
_cell.angle_gamma   90.00
#
_symmetry.space_group_name_H-M   'P 1'
#
loop_
_entity.id
_entity.type
_entity.pdbx_description
1 polymer ?
#
loop_
_entity_poly.entity_id
_entity_poly.type
_entity_poly.pdbx_seq_one_letter_code
_entity_poly.pdbx_strand_id
1 'polypeptide(L)'
;MKKRIENYDVFKETISENNVLAMAEQLTMYETRFLICYMGSSIQKIYADLCVDIKRKNDINHTYSDSYDLVQECALFLCNHYGKRLNDVLAYDKKDKAITVKIACIRAMSKLITRKTSDYLRFVSLEALTPVSEPSCELEVDVAKDYTVYDSIVES
;
A
#
# COMPACT_ATOMS: atom_id res chain seq x y z
N MET A 1 5.72 -19.28 -24.31
CA MET A 1 6.56 -18.38 -23.48
C MET A 1 6.81 -19.06 -22.13
N LYS A 2 8.05 -19.44 -21.82
CA LYS A 2 8.40 -20.10 -20.55
C LYS A 2 8.18 -19.15 -19.37
N LYS A 3 7.60 -19.69 -18.29
CA LYS A 3 7.25 -19.04 -17.01
C LYS A 3 8.38 -18.15 -16.49
N ARG A 4 8.21 -16.82 -16.57
CA ARG A 4 9.14 -15.82 -16.03
C ARG A 4 8.86 -15.44 -14.56
N ILE A 5 8.09 -16.26 -13.84
CA ILE A 5 7.70 -15.98 -12.44
C ILE A 5 8.84 -16.34 -11.47
N GLU A 6 9.85 -17.10 -11.91
CA GLU A 6 10.88 -17.68 -11.02
C GLU A 6 12.28 -17.05 -11.16
N ASN A 7 12.41 -15.85 -11.75
CA ASN A 7 13.73 -15.24 -11.88
C ASN A 7 14.12 -14.44 -10.62
N TYR A 8 14.42 -15.15 -9.53
CA TYR A 8 14.94 -14.55 -8.29
C TYR A 8 16.31 -13.87 -8.45
N ASP A 9 16.95 -14.03 -9.62
CA ASP A 9 18.18 -13.33 -9.96
C ASP A 9 18.03 -11.81 -9.95
N VAL A 10 16.80 -11.30 -10.12
CA VAL A 10 16.48 -9.87 -10.02
C VAL A 10 16.91 -9.29 -8.66
N PHE A 11 16.92 -10.06 -7.58
CA PHE A 11 17.36 -9.57 -6.25
C PHE A 11 18.88 -9.40 -6.11
N LYS A 12 19.68 -9.95 -7.03
CA LYS A 12 21.13 -9.82 -7.00
C LYS A 12 21.60 -8.50 -7.63
N GLU A 13 20.79 -7.95 -8.52
CA GLU A 13 21.04 -6.72 -9.25
C GLU A 13 20.97 -5.49 -8.34
N THR A 14 21.56 -4.39 -8.80
CA THR A 14 21.34 -3.06 -8.20
C THR A 14 19.97 -2.54 -8.59
N ILE A 15 19.34 -1.77 -7.70
CA ILE A 15 18.02 -1.20 -7.96
C ILE A 15 18.17 -0.14 -9.06
N SER A 16 17.38 -0.29 -10.11
CA SER A 16 17.34 0.58 -11.30
C SER A 16 15.90 0.76 -11.78
N GLU A 17 15.67 1.77 -12.62
CA GLU A 17 14.35 2.08 -13.17
C GLU A 17 13.72 0.88 -13.92
N ASN A 18 14.55 0.09 -14.60
CA ASN A 18 14.08 -1.03 -15.41
C ASN A 18 13.72 -2.29 -14.62
N ASN A 19 14.29 -2.46 -13.41
CA ASN A 19 14.09 -3.66 -12.60
C ASN A 19 13.27 -3.42 -11.32
N VAL A 20 13.05 -2.16 -10.92
CA VAL A 20 12.37 -1.82 -9.66
C VAL A 20 10.98 -2.43 -9.56
N LEU A 21 10.21 -2.41 -10.66
CA LEU A 21 8.86 -2.99 -10.68
C LEU A 21 8.90 -4.50 -10.50
N ALA A 22 9.82 -5.19 -11.20
CA ALA A 22 9.97 -6.63 -11.07
C ALA A 22 10.48 -7.03 -9.68
N MET A 23 11.39 -6.24 -9.08
CA MET A 23 11.83 -6.42 -7.69
C MET A 23 10.66 -6.27 -6.73
N ALA A 24 9.84 -5.24 -6.90
CA ALA A 24 8.69 -4.96 -6.07
C ALA A 24 7.66 -6.10 -6.13
N GLU A 25 7.24 -6.51 -7.34
CA GLU A 25 6.31 -7.63 -7.54
C GLU A 25 6.78 -8.91 -6.81
N GLN A 26 8.07 -9.24 -6.93
CA GLN A 26 8.65 -10.44 -6.30
C GLN A 26 8.76 -10.32 -4.77
N LEU A 27 9.13 -9.14 -4.26
CA LEU A 27 9.23 -8.90 -2.81
C LEU A 27 7.85 -8.95 -2.16
N THR A 28 6.85 -8.30 -2.74
CA THR A 28 5.48 -8.33 -2.24
C THR A 28 4.91 -9.75 -2.25
N MET A 29 5.15 -10.53 -3.32
CA MET A 29 4.76 -11.93 -3.40
C MET A 29 5.43 -12.81 -2.32
N TYR A 30 6.73 -12.59 -2.07
CA TYR A 30 7.46 -13.32 -1.03
C TYR A 30 6.91 -13.00 0.37
N GLU A 31 6.71 -11.72 0.66
CA GLU A 31 6.23 -11.25 1.96
C GLU A 31 4.79 -11.70 2.22
N THR A 32 3.89 -11.52 1.25
CA THR A 32 2.49 -11.97 1.40
C THR A 32 2.43 -13.47 1.59
N ARG A 33 3.21 -14.27 0.86
CA ARG A 33 3.29 -15.72 1.08
C ARG A 33 3.75 -16.07 2.50
N PHE A 34 4.74 -15.36 3.04
CA PHE A 34 5.20 -15.55 4.42
C PHE A 34 4.10 -15.19 5.43
N LEU A 35 3.41 -14.07 5.23
CA LEU A 35 2.36 -13.58 6.11
C LEU A 35 1.09 -14.45 6.12
N ILE A 36 0.84 -15.27 5.09
CA ILE A 36 -0.29 -16.24 5.08
C ILE A 36 -0.24 -17.13 6.33
N CYS A 37 0.94 -17.57 6.75
CA CYS A 37 1.10 -18.43 7.92
C CYS A 37 0.71 -17.74 9.24
N TYR A 38 0.68 -16.41 9.27
CA TYR A 38 0.42 -15.61 10.48
C TYR A 38 -0.97 -14.98 10.50
N MET A 39 -1.47 -14.54 9.34
CA MET A 39 -2.70 -13.74 9.22
C MET A 39 -3.83 -14.47 8.47
N GLY A 40 -3.58 -15.67 7.96
CA GLY A 40 -4.58 -16.57 7.44
C GLY A 40 -5.23 -16.13 6.12
N SER A 41 -6.55 -16.30 6.03
CA SER A 41 -7.34 -16.18 4.79
C SER A 41 -7.31 -14.78 4.18
N SER A 42 -7.18 -13.73 4.99
CA SER A 42 -7.11 -12.34 4.54
C SER A 42 -5.93 -12.11 3.60
N ILE A 43 -4.73 -12.54 4.01
CA ILE A 43 -3.51 -12.44 3.20
C ILE A 43 -3.51 -13.45 2.06
N GLN A 44 -4.14 -14.62 2.24
CA GLN A 44 -4.28 -15.59 1.16
C GLN A 44 -5.06 -15.01 -0.03
N LYS A 45 -6.11 -14.21 0.23
CA LYS A 45 -6.83 -13.47 -0.81
C LYS A 45 -5.91 -12.47 -1.51
N ILE A 46 -5.17 -11.65 -0.75
CA ILE A 46 -4.20 -10.69 -1.30
C ILE A 46 -3.17 -11.38 -2.21
N TYR A 47 -2.61 -12.50 -1.77
CA TYR A 47 -1.66 -13.28 -2.55
C TYR A 47 -2.26 -13.84 -3.85
N ALA A 48 -3.51 -14.33 -3.80
CA ALA A 48 -4.20 -14.83 -4.98
C ALA A 48 -4.49 -13.71 -5.99
N ASP A 49 -4.93 -12.54 -5.51
CA ASP A 49 -5.20 -11.37 -6.33
C ASP A 49 -3.91 -10.87 -7.01
N LEU A 50 -2.81 -10.75 -6.25
CA LEU A 50 -1.48 -10.41 -6.79
C LEU A 50 -1.03 -11.39 -7.87
N CYS A 51 -1.28 -12.68 -7.71
CA CYS A 51 -0.96 -13.67 -8.74
C CYS A 51 -1.72 -13.41 -10.05
N VAL A 52 -2.97 -12.98 -9.98
CA VAL A 52 -3.79 -12.66 -11.16
C VAL A 52 -3.28 -11.38 -11.81
N ASP A 53 -3.05 -10.35 -11.00
CA ASP A 53 -2.56 -9.05 -11.44
C ASP A 53 -1.23 -9.16 -12.18
N ILE A 54 -0.24 -9.84 -11.59
CA ILE A 54 1.09 -10.01 -12.21
C ILE A 54 1.01 -10.84 -13.50
N LYS A 55 0.10 -11.83 -13.56
CA LYS A 55 -0.10 -12.64 -14.78
C LYS A 55 -0.75 -11.85 -15.91
N ARG A 56 -1.64 -10.92 -15.56
CA ARG A 56 -2.44 -10.12 -16.51
C ARG A 56 -1.88 -8.71 -16.72
N LYS A 57 -0.67 -8.41 -16.24
CA LYS A 57 -0.09 -7.07 -16.33
C LYS A 57 0.05 -6.46 -17.73
N ASN A 58 0.05 -7.30 -18.77
CA ASN A 58 0.12 -6.87 -20.17
C ASN A 58 -1.26 -6.76 -20.84
N ASP A 59 -2.33 -7.09 -20.13
CA ASP A 59 -3.69 -7.01 -20.63
C ASP A 59 -4.25 -5.61 -20.37
N ILE A 60 -4.59 -4.89 -21.44
CA ILE A 60 -5.08 -3.51 -21.38
C ILE A 60 -6.43 -3.44 -20.66
N ASN A 61 -7.23 -4.52 -20.72
CA ASN A 61 -8.55 -4.56 -20.11
C ASN A 61 -8.52 -5.04 -18.66
N HIS A 62 -7.35 -5.40 -18.12
CA HIS A 62 -7.23 -5.89 -16.75
C HIS A 62 -7.18 -4.71 -15.77
N THR A 63 -8.13 -4.68 -14.84
CA THR A 63 -8.10 -3.74 -13.71
C THR A 63 -7.36 -4.39 -12.55
N TYR A 64 -6.32 -3.71 -12.05
CA TYR A 64 -5.57 -4.15 -10.88
C TYR A 64 -6.45 -4.19 -9.63
N SER A 65 -6.23 -5.19 -8.79
CA SER A 65 -6.86 -5.23 -7.47
C SER A 65 -6.19 -4.25 -6.50
N ASP A 66 -6.88 -3.91 -5.41
CA ASP A 66 -6.29 -3.20 -4.25
C ASP A 66 -5.03 -3.87 -3.70
N SER A 67 -4.86 -5.17 -3.94
CA SER A 67 -3.67 -5.90 -3.48
C SER A 67 -2.40 -5.40 -4.17
N TYR A 68 -2.52 -4.86 -5.38
CA TYR A 68 -1.41 -4.29 -6.14
C TYR A 68 -0.90 -2.97 -5.53
N ASP A 69 -1.64 -2.31 -4.65
CA ASP A 69 -1.17 -1.14 -3.91
C ASP A 69 0.06 -1.48 -3.04
N LEU A 70 0.17 -2.72 -2.57
CA LEU A 70 1.37 -3.19 -1.86
C LEU A 70 2.60 -3.24 -2.75
N VAL A 71 2.42 -3.57 -4.03
CA VAL A 71 3.50 -3.55 -5.03
C VAL A 71 3.92 -2.10 -5.31
N GLN A 72 2.95 -1.19 -5.40
CA GLN A 72 3.22 0.23 -5.62
C GLN A 72 3.97 0.87 -4.45
N GLU A 73 3.58 0.58 -3.21
CA GLU A 73 4.32 1.03 -2.02
C GLU A 73 5.74 0.47 -2.00
N CYS A 74 5.90 -0.81 -2.35
CA CYS A 74 7.21 -1.45 -2.46
C CYS A 74 8.09 -0.75 -3.50
N ALA A 75 7.54 -0.50 -4.70
CA ALA A 75 8.24 0.19 -5.77
C ALA A 75 8.63 1.60 -5.35
N LEU A 76 7.71 2.38 -4.77
CA LEU A 76 7.95 3.73 -4.28
C LEU A 76 9.10 3.76 -3.26
N PHE A 77 9.12 2.82 -2.33
CA PHE A 77 10.20 2.71 -1.35
C PHE A 77 11.56 2.41 -2.03
N LEU A 78 11.58 1.47 -2.97
CA LEU A 78 12.79 1.08 -3.69
C LEU A 78 13.33 2.21 -4.59
N CYS A 79 12.46 3.02 -5.20
CA CYS A 79 12.87 4.18 -6.01
C CYS A 79 13.72 5.18 -5.21
N ASN A 80 13.48 5.34 -3.91
CA ASN A 80 14.31 6.19 -3.04
C ASN A 80 15.73 5.62 -2.80
N HIS A 81 16.01 4.42 -3.27
CA HIS A 81 17.26 3.69 -3.06
C HIS A 81 17.89 3.20 -4.36
N TYR A 82 17.69 3.91 -5.47
CA TYR A 82 18.39 3.62 -6.72
C TYR A 82 19.91 3.56 -6.55
N GLY A 83 20.55 2.62 -7.25
CA GLY A 83 21.99 2.35 -7.17
C GLY A 83 22.41 1.48 -5.98
N LYS A 84 21.55 1.27 -4.97
CA LYS A 84 21.80 0.32 -3.87
C LYS A 84 21.35 -1.09 -4.24
N ARG A 85 21.81 -2.08 -3.47
CA ARG A 85 21.33 -3.47 -3.51
C ARG A 85 20.37 -3.73 -2.36
N LEU A 86 19.51 -4.72 -2.51
CA LEU A 86 18.52 -5.09 -1.47
C LEU A 86 19.15 -5.48 -0.12
N ASN A 87 20.37 -6.00 -0.15
CA ASN A 87 21.11 -6.41 1.06
C ASN A 87 21.95 -5.29 1.68
N ASP A 88 21.99 -4.11 1.07
CA ASP A 88 22.75 -2.99 1.62
C ASP A 88 22.10 -2.52 2.92
N VAL A 89 22.94 -2.22 3.92
CA VAL A 89 22.50 -1.78 5.24
C VAL A 89 22.16 -0.29 5.18
N LEU A 90 20.96 0.07 5.62
CA LEU A 90 20.49 1.45 5.70
C LEU A 90 20.65 2.04 7.10
N ALA A 91 20.39 1.24 8.12
CA ALA A 91 20.41 1.68 9.52
C ALA A 91 20.67 0.49 10.45
N TYR A 92 20.93 0.79 11.71
CA TYR A 92 20.97 -0.20 12.78
C TYR A 92 19.78 0.03 13.71
N ASP A 93 19.15 -1.03 14.15
CA ASP A 93 18.11 -0.98 15.18
C ASP A 93 18.72 -0.63 16.54
N LYS A 94 17.89 -0.29 17.54
CA LYS A 94 18.30 -0.04 18.93
C LYS A 94 19.06 -1.21 19.58
N LYS A 95 18.99 -2.39 18.96
CA LYS A 95 19.66 -3.64 19.37
C LYS A 95 20.86 -3.99 18.47
N ASP A 96 21.42 -3.01 17.75
CA ASP A 96 22.52 -3.16 16.79
C ASP A 96 22.27 -4.17 15.65
N LYS A 97 20.99 -4.45 15.35
CA LYS A 97 20.63 -5.30 14.21
C LYS A 97 20.63 -4.46 12.93
N ALA A 98 21.41 -4.89 11.95
CA ALA A 98 21.45 -4.26 10.63
C ALA A 98 20.08 -4.33 9.94
N ILE A 99 19.57 -3.18 9.52
CA ILE A 99 18.34 -3.03 8.75
C ILE A 99 18.75 -2.82 7.30
N THR A 100 18.54 -3.84 6.47
CA THR A 100 18.81 -3.75 5.03
C THR A 100 17.69 -3.03 4.29
N VAL A 101 17.95 -2.60 3.05
CA VAL A 101 16.93 -2.04 2.14
C VAL A 101 15.72 -2.98 2.05
N LYS A 102 15.96 -4.29 1.89
CA LYS A 102 14.89 -5.30 1.86
C LYS A 102 14.05 -5.28 3.13
N ILE A 103 14.67 -5.28 4.31
CA ILE A 103 13.94 -5.31 5.59
C ILE A 103 13.14 -4.03 5.78
N ALA A 104 13.73 -2.87 5.45
CA ALA A 104 13.04 -1.59 5.55
C ALA A 104 11.82 -1.52 4.61
N CYS A 105 11.98 -2.01 3.38
CA CYS A 105 10.90 -2.10 2.40
C CYS A 105 9.76 -3.02 2.86
N ILE A 106 10.10 -4.20 3.38
CA ILE A 106 9.11 -5.14 3.93
C ILE A 106 8.34 -4.48 5.06
N ARG A 107 9.03 -3.81 6.00
CA ARG A 107 8.38 -3.09 7.12
C ARG A 107 7.41 -2.01 6.64
N ALA A 108 7.73 -1.30 5.56
CA ALA A 108 6.82 -0.30 4.98
C ALA A 108 5.52 -0.96 4.48
N MET A 109 5.62 -2.05 3.72
CA MET A 109 4.46 -2.82 3.26
C MET A 109 3.66 -3.43 4.42
N SER A 110 4.31 -4.09 5.38
CA SER A 110 3.62 -4.71 6.53
C SER A 110 2.87 -3.68 7.38
N LYS A 111 3.36 -2.43 7.43
CA LYS A 111 2.68 -1.31 8.09
C LYS A 111 1.37 -0.96 7.39
N LEU A 112 1.33 -0.94 6.05
CA LEU A 112 0.08 -0.75 5.31
C LEU A 112 -0.91 -1.88 5.55
N ILE A 113 -0.46 -3.13 5.52
CA ILE A 113 -1.30 -4.30 5.80
C ILE A 113 -1.91 -4.18 7.20
N THR A 114 -1.10 -3.88 8.20
CA THR A 114 -1.55 -3.78 9.60
C THR A 114 -2.53 -2.62 9.81
N ARG A 115 -2.31 -1.48 9.12
CA ARG A 115 -3.26 -0.36 9.11
C ARG A 115 -4.60 -0.79 8.52
N LYS A 116 -4.61 -1.38 7.32
CA LYS A 116 -5.83 -1.86 6.65
C LYS A 116 -6.59 -2.86 7.53
N THR A 117 -5.88 -3.78 8.19
CA THR A 117 -6.50 -4.73 9.13
C THR A 117 -7.08 -4.04 10.36
N SER A 118 -6.35 -3.08 10.96
CA SER A 118 -6.84 -2.30 12.10
C SER A 118 -8.09 -1.50 11.73
N ASP A 119 -8.10 -0.85 10.57
CA ASP A 119 -9.22 -0.05 10.10
C ASP A 119 -10.43 -0.94 9.81
N TYR A 120 -10.22 -2.10 9.19
CA TYR A 120 -11.28 -3.10 8.97
C TYR A 120 -11.91 -3.56 10.30
N LEU A 121 -11.12 -3.78 11.35
CA LEU A 121 -11.63 -4.16 12.67
C LEU A 121 -12.38 -3.03 13.39
N ARG A 122 -12.08 -1.77 13.07
CA ARG A 122 -12.71 -0.59 13.68
C ARG A 122 -13.89 -0.06 12.87
N PHE A 123 -14.01 -0.45 11.60
CA PHE A 123 -15.07 0.01 10.72
C PHE A 123 -16.42 -0.53 11.19
N VAL A 124 -17.37 0.38 11.40
CA VAL A 124 -18.77 0.08 11.69
C VAL A 124 -19.60 0.67 10.55
N SER A 125 -20.56 -0.09 10.03
CA SER A 125 -21.46 0.43 9.00
C SER A 125 -22.34 1.54 9.59
N LEU A 126 -22.72 2.52 8.77
CA LEU A 126 -23.60 3.61 9.19
C LEU A 126 -24.91 3.07 9.81
N GLU A 127 -25.46 2.02 9.20
CA GLU A 127 -26.67 1.33 9.67
C GLU A 127 -26.51 0.61 11.01
N ALA A 128 -25.28 0.26 11.39
CA ALA A 128 -24.96 -0.39 12.66
C ALA A 128 -24.52 0.60 13.75
N LEU A 129 -24.48 1.91 13.45
CA LEU A 129 -24.19 2.91 14.47
C LEU A 129 -25.36 3.00 15.45
N THR A 130 -25.02 2.96 16.73
CA THR A 130 -25.95 3.33 17.80
C THR A 130 -25.88 4.85 18.03
N PRO A 131 -26.94 5.50 18.53
CA PRO A 131 -26.93 6.94 18.85
C PRO A 131 -25.78 7.39 19.78
N VAL A 132 -25.24 6.47 20.58
CA VAL A 132 -24.10 6.71 21.48
C VAL A 132 -22.75 6.70 20.74
N SER A 133 -22.66 5.98 19.63
CA SER A 133 -21.45 5.83 18.81
C SER A 133 -21.43 6.78 17.59
N GLU A 134 -22.51 7.50 17.33
CA GLU A 134 -22.56 8.48 16.25
C GLU A 134 -21.61 9.64 16.55
N PRO A 135 -20.69 9.98 15.63
CA PRO A 135 -19.84 11.16 15.79
C PRO A 135 -20.74 12.39 15.79
N SER A 136 -20.76 13.12 16.91
CA SER A 136 -21.48 14.38 17.02
C SER A 136 -20.74 15.46 16.22
N CYS A 137 -21.30 15.84 15.07
CA CYS A 137 -20.91 17.06 14.39
C CYS A 137 -21.73 18.21 15.00
N GLU A 138 -21.10 19.10 15.77
CA GLU A 138 -21.73 20.38 16.07
C GLU A 138 -21.82 21.16 14.76
N LEU A 139 -23.00 21.18 14.14
CA LEU A 139 -23.26 22.09 13.04
C LEU A 139 -23.25 23.49 13.64
N GLU A 140 -22.29 24.32 13.22
CA GLU A 140 -22.35 25.75 13.51
C GLU A 140 -23.71 26.24 13.02
N VAL A 141 -24.53 26.77 13.94
CA VAL A 141 -25.83 27.34 13.63
C VAL A 141 -25.65 28.29 12.45
N ASP A 142 -26.47 28.14 11.40
CA ASP A 142 -26.47 29.05 10.25
C ASP A 142 -26.71 30.48 10.74
N VAL A 143 -25.62 31.18 11.08
CA VAL A 143 -25.64 32.62 11.32
C VAL A 143 -26.03 33.22 9.99
N ALA A 144 -27.06 34.08 9.98
CA ALA A 144 -27.48 34.79 8.77
C ALA A 144 -26.25 35.51 8.18
N LYS A 145 -25.70 34.95 7.09
CA LYS A 145 -24.54 35.50 6.40
C LYS A 145 -25.01 36.70 5.59
N ASP A 146 -24.33 37.82 5.77
CA ASP A 146 -24.57 39.03 4.97
C ASP A 146 -23.94 38.85 3.58
N TYR A 147 -24.79 38.72 2.57
CA TYR A 147 -24.40 38.51 1.17
C TYR A 147 -24.41 39.80 0.33
N THR A 148 -24.61 40.97 0.94
CA THR A 148 -24.69 42.27 0.23
C THR A 148 -23.52 42.54 -0.72
N VAL A 149 -22.32 42.07 -0.37
CA VAL A 149 -21.14 42.19 -1.24
C VAL A 149 -21.28 41.33 -2.50
N TYR A 150 -21.80 40.11 -2.39
CA TYR A 150 -22.03 39.22 -3.53
C TYR A 150 -23.12 39.78 -4.46
N ASP A 151 -24.18 40.33 -3.89
CA ASP A 151 -25.27 40.95 -4.65
C ASP A 151 -24.73 42.09 -5.53
N SER A 152 -23.81 42.91 -5.01
CA SER A 152 -23.18 44.00 -5.79
C SER A 152 -22.32 43.52 -6.96
N ILE A 153 -21.75 42.32 -6.85
CA ILE A 153 -20.93 41.70 -7.90
C ILE A 153 -21.82 41.11 -8.99
N VAL A 154 -22.96 40.53 -8.62
CA VAL A 154 -23.93 39.96 -9.58
C VAL A 154 -24.64 41.07 -10.37
N GLU A 155 -24.82 42.24 -9.77
CA GLU A 155 -25.44 43.41 -10.40
C GLU A 155 -24.48 44.23 -11.31
N SER A 156 -23.18 43.91 -11.34
CA SER A 156 -22.14 44.58 -12.17
C SER A 156 -21.91 43.88 -13.51
#